data_AF-G4SW46-F1
#
_entry.id   AF-G4SW46-F1
#
_cell.length_a   1.000
_cell.length_b   1.000
_cell.length_c   1.000
_cell.angle_alpha   90.00
_cell.angle_beta   90.00
_cell.angle_gamma   90.00
#
_symmetry.space_group_name_H-M   'P 1'
#
loop_
_entity.id
_entity.type
_entity.pdbx_description
1 polymer ?
#
loop_
_entity_poly.entity_id
_entity_poly.type
_entity_poly.pdbx_seq_one_letter_code
_entity_poly.pdbx_strand_id
1 'polypeptide(L)'
;MSNKNQHLSPEDAEIIKNQAFSDTLPGTLLKDFQALLDFIGSDGIEVTKTTQHIGMKYLFELNERMTRPVETELKRPQQKAFPNLHGLYLLLRVSGLARLVKDKNKTLLKLDPDVLASWQQLNAVERYFSLLFCWIVRGDEEILGESRSWNNQSFRRCLEVYQSTKPSGSKEHGSRGYMMALYFVSLHNVALMALFGFLIRTKFNPGGSLEGVELSDFGRALLAYFDTATELYMDENDYELSDGFYDFCAKDLMPLFPDWQNRLLIKEREVLTEGYSVIAVKVRDAVRKLAVPHDAVLHDFAMSILDAFNFDDDHLYEFVYKNELGKNETVMHPFSDDGDYWADDMTLGEMPIHEGMTFVFHYDFGDDWRFECQIESLIKEAGKYKEPKVIEKKGRAPKQYYY
;
A
#
# COMPACT_ATOMS: atom_id res chain seq x y z
N MET A 1 -13.94 35.78 -9.66
CA MET A 1 -15.02 34.81 -9.43
C MET A 1 -15.19 33.96 -10.68
N SER A 2 -14.41 32.90 -10.82
CA SER A 2 -14.63 31.85 -11.81
C SER A 2 -14.98 30.59 -11.04
N ASN A 3 -16.26 30.44 -10.72
CA ASN A 3 -16.81 29.27 -10.05
C ASN A 3 -17.44 28.40 -11.14
N LYS A 4 -16.67 27.47 -11.70
CA LYS A 4 -17.18 26.38 -12.55
C LYS A 4 -16.30 25.17 -12.32
N ASN A 5 -16.88 24.12 -11.74
CA ASN A 5 -16.36 22.76 -11.74
C ASN A 5 -16.00 22.38 -13.19
N GLN A 6 -14.75 22.57 -13.62
CA GLN A 6 -14.35 22.48 -15.03
C GLN A 6 -14.07 21.04 -15.49
N HIS A 7 -14.11 20.07 -14.57
CA HIS A 7 -13.63 18.70 -14.80
C HIS A 7 -14.76 17.68 -14.92
N LEU A 8 -16.01 18.10 -14.71
CA LEU A 8 -17.18 17.21 -14.72
C LEU A 8 -18.26 17.73 -15.67
N SER A 9 -18.66 16.90 -16.65
CA SER A 9 -19.74 17.28 -17.56
C SER A 9 -21.07 17.38 -16.80
N PRO A 10 -22.02 18.24 -17.22
CA PRO A 10 -23.32 18.33 -16.55
C PRO A 10 -24.10 17.01 -16.53
N GLU A 11 -23.93 16.17 -17.54
CA GLU A 11 -24.57 14.85 -17.64
C GLU A 11 -23.94 13.87 -16.62
N ASP A 12 -22.62 13.79 -16.58
CA ASP A 12 -21.91 12.93 -15.62
C ASP A 12 -22.15 13.38 -14.18
N ALA A 13 -22.21 14.70 -13.94
CA ALA A 13 -22.55 15.26 -12.64
C ALA A 13 -23.93 14.80 -12.15
N GLU A 14 -24.93 14.78 -13.04
CA GLU A 14 -26.28 14.34 -12.69
C GLU A 14 -26.34 12.83 -12.45
N ILE A 15 -25.59 12.02 -13.21
CA ILE A 15 -25.46 10.57 -12.96
C ILE A 15 -24.83 10.31 -11.60
N ILE A 16 -23.69 10.97 -11.29
CA ILE A 16 -22.97 10.79 -10.02
C ILE A 16 -23.84 11.25 -8.86
N LYS A 17 -24.44 12.43 -8.95
CA LYS A 17 -25.31 13.00 -7.90
C LYS A 17 -26.50 12.12 -7.55
N ASN A 18 -27.09 11.45 -8.54
CA ASN A 18 -28.26 10.58 -8.33
C ASN A 18 -27.89 9.17 -7.85
N GLN A 19 -26.59 8.86 -7.67
CA GLN A 19 -26.17 7.57 -7.13
C GLN A 19 -26.49 7.46 -5.63
N ALA A 20 -27.21 6.40 -5.26
CA ALA A 20 -27.44 6.06 -3.86
C ALA A 20 -26.26 5.29 -3.26
N PHE A 21 -25.92 5.58 -2.00
CA PHE A 21 -24.87 4.90 -1.24
C PHE A 21 -25.46 4.15 -0.05
N SER A 22 -25.17 2.85 0.05
CA SER A 22 -25.62 1.95 1.10
C SER A 22 -24.69 0.74 1.16
N ASP A 23 -24.95 -0.21 2.06
CA ASP A 23 -24.16 -1.43 2.16
C ASP A 23 -24.09 -2.22 0.83
N THR A 24 -25.13 -2.11 -0.02
CA THR A 24 -25.25 -2.86 -1.27
C THR A 24 -25.37 -1.98 -2.51
N LEU A 25 -25.08 -0.68 -2.43
CA LEU A 25 -25.07 0.24 -3.58
C LEU A 25 -24.03 1.37 -3.38
N PRO A 26 -23.34 1.83 -4.44
CA PRO A 26 -23.11 1.11 -5.68
C PRO A 26 -22.21 -0.10 -5.43
N GLY A 27 -22.49 -1.21 -6.13
CA GLY A 27 -21.76 -2.47 -5.88
C GLY A 27 -21.94 -2.98 -4.45
N THR A 28 -21.01 -3.83 -4.00
CA THR A 28 -21.10 -4.51 -2.68
C THR A 28 -19.96 -4.13 -1.74
N LEU A 29 -19.20 -3.08 -2.09
CA LEU A 29 -18.00 -2.64 -1.36
C LEU A 29 -18.23 -2.55 0.15
N LEU A 30 -19.21 -1.75 0.58
CA LEU A 30 -19.37 -1.43 2.00
C LEU A 30 -19.78 -2.67 2.81
N LYS A 31 -20.69 -3.50 2.28
CA LYS A 31 -21.07 -4.77 2.90
C LYS A 31 -19.89 -5.73 3.00
N ASP A 32 -19.17 -5.95 1.89
CA ASP A 32 -18.09 -6.94 1.84
C ASP A 32 -16.87 -6.48 2.66
N PHE A 33 -16.58 -5.19 2.66
CA PHE A 33 -15.54 -4.59 3.51
C PHE A 33 -15.91 -4.67 5.00
N GLN A 34 -17.17 -4.42 5.36
CA GLN A 34 -17.63 -4.61 6.74
C GLN A 34 -17.53 -6.08 7.17
N ALA A 35 -17.87 -7.03 6.28
CA ALA A 35 -17.71 -8.46 6.56
C ALA A 35 -16.24 -8.85 6.81
N LEU A 36 -15.30 -8.22 6.11
CA LEU A 36 -13.86 -8.38 6.37
C LEU A 36 -13.47 -7.81 7.75
N LEU A 37 -13.92 -6.61 8.10
CA LEU A 37 -13.65 -5.99 9.41
C LEU A 37 -14.20 -6.86 10.55
N ASP A 38 -15.44 -7.32 10.43
CA ASP A 38 -16.11 -8.17 11.42
C ASP A 38 -15.39 -9.51 11.59
N PHE A 39 -14.86 -10.08 10.49
CA PHE A 39 -14.08 -11.31 10.54
C PHE A 39 -12.75 -11.14 11.27
N ILE A 40 -12.06 -10.02 11.06
CA ILE A 40 -10.79 -9.71 11.73
C ILE A 40 -11.02 -9.53 13.23
N GLY A 41 -12.05 -8.76 13.60
CA GLY A 41 -12.44 -8.51 14.97
C GLY A 41 -11.33 -7.89 15.84
N SER A 42 -11.54 -7.90 17.17
CA SER A 42 -10.58 -7.35 18.13
C SER A 42 -9.34 -8.23 18.31
N ASP A 43 -9.48 -9.53 18.11
CA ASP A 43 -8.39 -10.50 18.28
C ASP A 43 -7.38 -10.43 17.13
N GLY A 44 -7.85 -10.05 15.94
CA GLY A 44 -7.09 -10.06 14.71
C GLY A 44 -6.90 -11.45 14.12
N ILE A 45 -6.31 -11.50 12.94
CA ILE A 45 -6.07 -12.74 12.20
C ILE A 45 -4.60 -12.92 11.85
N GLU A 46 -4.14 -14.17 11.82
CA GLU A 46 -2.77 -14.49 11.46
C GLU A 46 -2.51 -14.25 9.97
N VAL A 47 -1.38 -13.59 9.68
CA VAL A 47 -0.87 -13.40 8.32
C VAL A 47 0.36 -14.25 8.05
N THR A 48 0.67 -14.48 6.76
CA THR A 48 1.87 -15.19 6.34
C THR A 48 3.13 -14.40 6.72
N LYS A 49 4.22 -15.12 7.03
CA LYS A 49 5.48 -14.48 7.44
C LYS A 49 6.09 -13.61 6.34
N THR A 50 6.10 -14.12 5.11
CA THR A 50 6.82 -13.50 3.99
C THR A 50 6.00 -12.42 3.29
N THR A 51 4.77 -12.75 2.89
CA THR A 51 3.94 -11.83 2.10
C THR A 51 2.98 -11.01 2.95
N GLN A 52 2.85 -11.32 4.25
CA GLN A 52 1.90 -10.66 5.17
C GLN A 52 0.44 -10.76 4.70
N HIS A 53 0.14 -11.69 3.80
CA HIS A 53 -1.22 -12.00 3.34
C HIS A 53 -2.02 -12.72 4.41
N ILE A 54 -3.35 -12.63 4.33
CA ILE A 54 -4.28 -13.40 5.15
C ILE A 54 -3.89 -14.88 5.11
N GLY A 55 -3.74 -15.49 6.28
CA GLY A 55 -3.35 -16.89 6.39
C GLY A 55 -4.31 -17.83 5.66
N MET A 56 -3.75 -18.81 4.94
CA MET A 56 -4.50 -19.77 4.10
C MET A 56 -5.72 -20.39 4.79
N LYS A 57 -5.62 -20.65 6.11
CA LYS A 57 -6.71 -21.24 6.92
C LYS A 57 -7.98 -20.39 7.00
N TYR A 58 -7.89 -19.09 6.70
CA TYR A 58 -9.04 -18.17 6.76
C TYR A 58 -9.68 -17.91 5.39
N LEU A 59 -8.98 -18.22 4.29
CA LEU A 59 -9.35 -17.73 2.96
C LEU A 59 -10.71 -18.26 2.49
N PHE A 60 -10.99 -19.55 2.68
CA PHE A 60 -12.26 -20.13 2.28
C PHE A 60 -13.44 -19.54 3.06
N GLU A 61 -13.32 -19.45 4.40
CA GLU A 61 -14.39 -18.89 5.23
C GLU A 61 -14.65 -17.41 4.91
N LEU A 62 -13.58 -16.63 4.71
CA LEU A 62 -13.70 -15.24 4.29
C LEU A 62 -14.34 -15.11 2.91
N ASN A 63 -13.99 -15.97 1.96
CA ASN A 63 -14.53 -15.92 0.60
C ASN A 63 -16.03 -16.19 0.60
N GLU A 64 -16.50 -17.16 1.39
CA GLU A 64 -17.93 -17.47 1.53
C GLU A 64 -18.74 -16.33 2.18
N ARG A 65 -18.10 -15.45 2.94
CA ARG A 65 -18.75 -14.26 3.51
C ARG A 65 -18.92 -13.12 2.52
N MET A 66 -18.19 -13.14 1.40
CA MET A 66 -18.30 -12.10 0.36
C MET A 66 -19.64 -12.22 -0.36
N THR A 67 -20.18 -11.11 -0.85
CA THR A 67 -21.45 -11.13 -1.60
C THR A 67 -21.36 -11.93 -2.91
N ARG A 68 -20.17 -11.98 -3.51
CA ARG A 68 -19.87 -12.82 -4.68
C ARG A 68 -18.62 -13.66 -4.40
N PRO A 69 -18.73 -14.81 -3.71
CA PRO A 69 -17.61 -15.70 -3.48
C PRO A 69 -17.00 -16.16 -4.82
N VAL A 70 -15.69 -16.30 -4.87
CA VAL A 70 -14.98 -16.81 -6.06
C VAL A 70 -14.73 -18.30 -5.88
N GLU A 71 -15.20 -19.10 -6.84
CA GLU A 71 -14.94 -20.53 -6.86
C GLU A 71 -13.47 -20.83 -7.20
N THR A 72 -12.87 -21.78 -6.50
CA THR A 72 -11.51 -22.24 -6.78
C THR A 72 -11.37 -23.74 -6.63
N GLU A 73 -10.66 -24.37 -7.56
CA GLU A 73 -10.32 -25.79 -7.51
C GLU A 73 -9.00 -26.04 -6.75
N LEU A 74 -8.32 -24.97 -6.32
CA LEU A 74 -7.04 -25.07 -5.62
C LEU A 74 -7.24 -25.61 -4.21
N LYS A 75 -6.49 -26.66 -3.86
CA LYS A 75 -6.50 -27.26 -2.50
C LYS A 75 -5.76 -26.40 -1.46
N ARG A 76 -4.82 -25.58 -1.91
CA ARG A 76 -3.98 -24.71 -1.07
C ARG A 76 -3.89 -23.32 -1.71
N PRO A 77 -5.02 -22.60 -1.82
CA PRO A 77 -5.04 -21.32 -2.51
C PRO A 77 -4.23 -20.29 -1.73
N GLN A 78 -3.56 -19.39 -2.46
CA GLN A 78 -3.05 -18.15 -1.91
C GLN A 78 -4.14 -17.07 -1.97
N GLN A 79 -3.99 -15.97 -1.23
CA GLN A 79 -4.98 -14.88 -1.21
C GLN A 79 -5.31 -14.34 -2.62
N LYS A 80 -4.32 -14.25 -3.52
CA LYS A 80 -4.50 -13.79 -4.91
C LYS A 80 -5.47 -14.66 -5.73
N ALA A 81 -5.73 -15.89 -5.32
CA ALA A 81 -6.75 -16.74 -5.94
C ALA A 81 -8.19 -16.26 -5.68
N PHE A 82 -8.39 -15.32 -4.76
CA PHE A 82 -9.68 -14.71 -4.42
C PHE A 82 -9.64 -13.20 -4.69
N PRO A 83 -9.85 -12.76 -5.94
CA PRO A 83 -9.70 -11.35 -6.34
C PRO A 83 -10.44 -10.34 -5.46
N ASN A 84 -11.69 -10.64 -5.06
CA ASN A 84 -12.48 -9.78 -4.16
C ASN A 84 -11.78 -9.57 -2.82
N LEU A 85 -11.35 -10.66 -2.16
CA LEU A 85 -10.61 -10.58 -0.90
C LEU A 85 -9.25 -9.91 -1.07
N HIS A 86 -8.57 -10.15 -2.19
CA HIS A 86 -7.27 -9.56 -2.47
C HIS A 86 -7.36 -8.03 -2.61
N GLY A 87 -8.39 -7.55 -3.30
CA GLY A 87 -8.70 -6.12 -3.40
C GLY A 87 -9.13 -5.50 -2.08
N LEU A 88 -10.05 -6.12 -1.34
CA LEU A 88 -10.49 -5.61 -0.02
C LEU A 88 -9.33 -5.55 0.97
N TYR A 89 -8.40 -6.51 0.91
CA TYR A 89 -7.17 -6.47 1.71
C TYR A 89 -6.28 -5.28 1.33
N LEU A 90 -6.14 -4.95 0.04
CA LEU A 90 -5.44 -3.73 -0.38
C LEU A 90 -6.06 -2.50 0.28
N LEU A 91 -7.39 -2.33 0.15
CA LEU A 91 -8.12 -1.22 0.77
C LEU A 91 -7.93 -1.16 2.28
N LEU A 92 -7.96 -2.32 2.95
CA LEU A 92 -7.74 -2.42 4.39
C LEU A 92 -6.35 -1.94 4.79
N ARG A 93 -5.31 -2.27 4.00
CA ARG A 93 -3.94 -1.79 4.23
C ARG A 93 -3.84 -0.29 3.97
N VAL A 94 -4.27 0.19 2.81
CA VAL A 94 -4.07 1.59 2.40
C VAL A 94 -4.93 2.60 3.14
N SER A 95 -6.03 2.15 3.75
CA SER A 95 -6.86 2.97 4.64
C SER A 95 -6.27 3.11 6.06
N GLY A 96 -5.27 2.31 6.42
CA GLY A 96 -4.73 2.27 7.78
C GLY A 96 -5.68 1.65 8.81
N LEU A 97 -6.83 1.10 8.39
CA LEU A 97 -7.80 0.45 9.28
C LEU A 97 -7.26 -0.81 9.95
N ALA A 98 -6.25 -1.43 9.36
CA ALA A 98 -5.53 -2.52 9.98
C ALA A 98 -4.02 -2.28 9.99
N ARG A 99 -3.39 -2.76 11.06
CA ARG A 99 -1.95 -2.73 11.29
C ARG A 99 -1.42 -4.13 11.57
N LEU A 100 -0.15 -4.33 11.24
CA LEU A 100 0.55 -5.56 11.58
C LEU A 100 1.12 -5.47 12.99
N VAL A 101 0.81 -6.47 13.81
CA VAL A 101 1.27 -6.56 15.20
C VAL A 101 2.00 -7.88 15.39
N LYS A 102 3.20 -7.82 15.96
CA LYS A 102 3.91 -9.02 16.41
C LYS A 102 3.25 -9.58 17.66
N ASP A 103 2.91 -10.86 17.61
CA ASP A 103 2.47 -11.63 18.77
C ASP A 103 3.30 -12.91 18.85
N LYS A 104 4.31 -12.89 19.72
CA LYS A 104 5.30 -13.96 19.89
C LYS A 104 5.94 -14.31 18.53
N ASN A 105 5.71 -15.54 18.03
CA ASN A 105 6.26 -16.03 16.77
C ASN A 105 5.36 -15.76 15.56
N LYS A 106 4.24 -15.06 15.74
CA LYS A 106 3.25 -14.77 14.71
C LYS A 106 3.20 -13.28 14.41
N THR A 107 2.75 -12.96 13.21
CA THR A 107 2.30 -11.62 12.87
C THR A 107 0.78 -11.68 12.73
N LEU A 108 0.09 -10.78 13.42
CA LEU A 108 -1.36 -10.62 13.36
C LEU A 108 -1.70 -9.35 12.59
N LEU A 109 -2.72 -9.42 11.74
CA LEU A 109 -3.41 -8.26 11.20
C LEU A 109 -4.51 -7.88 12.20
N LYS A 110 -4.39 -6.71 12.82
CA LYS A 110 -5.33 -6.20 13.82
C LYS A 110 -5.91 -4.87 13.36
N LEU A 111 -7.17 -4.61 13.72
CA LEU A 111 -7.79 -3.32 13.47
C LEU A 111 -7.12 -2.23 14.33
N ASP A 112 -6.87 -1.06 13.74
CA ASP A 112 -6.43 0.11 14.48
C ASP A 112 -7.64 0.75 15.19
N PRO A 113 -7.62 0.89 16.53
CA PRO A 113 -8.80 1.34 17.27
C PRO A 113 -9.20 2.78 16.97
N ASP A 114 -8.23 3.66 16.68
CA ASP A 114 -8.50 5.08 16.45
C ASP A 114 -9.11 5.27 15.05
N VAL A 115 -8.52 4.61 14.05
CA VAL A 115 -9.02 4.64 12.67
C VAL A 115 -10.37 3.93 12.57
N LEU A 116 -10.57 2.82 13.29
CA LEU A 116 -11.86 2.12 13.34
C LEU A 116 -12.96 2.98 13.98
N ALA A 117 -12.64 3.70 15.07
CA ALA A 117 -13.59 4.62 15.69
C ALA A 117 -14.00 5.76 14.74
N SER A 118 -13.04 6.32 13.99
CA SER A 118 -13.33 7.28 12.92
C SER A 118 -14.23 6.67 11.84
N TRP A 119 -13.90 5.48 11.33
CA TRP A 119 -14.70 4.76 10.32
C TRP A 119 -16.15 4.54 10.74
N GLN A 120 -16.37 4.20 12.01
CA GLN A 120 -17.72 3.95 12.55
C GLN A 120 -18.60 5.21 12.57
N GLN A 121 -18.00 6.40 12.63
CA GLN A 121 -18.74 7.68 12.61
C GLN A 121 -19.12 8.12 11.20
N LEU A 122 -18.45 7.60 10.18
CA LEU A 122 -18.71 7.96 8.78
C LEU A 122 -20.04 7.38 8.28
N ASN A 123 -20.77 8.16 7.48
CA ASN A 123 -21.92 7.68 6.73
C ASN A 123 -21.51 6.90 5.46
N ALA A 124 -22.48 6.34 4.74
CA ALA A 124 -22.20 5.49 3.57
C ALA A 124 -21.43 6.21 2.45
N VAL A 125 -21.75 7.48 2.17
CA VAL A 125 -21.05 8.29 1.16
C VAL A 125 -19.60 8.49 1.58
N GLU A 126 -19.39 8.92 2.82
CA GLU A 126 -18.06 9.19 3.37
C GLU A 126 -17.20 7.93 3.43
N ARG A 127 -17.76 6.78 3.81
CA ARG A 127 -17.08 5.48 3.80
C ARG A 127 -16.67 5.07 2.38
N TYR A 128 -17.58 5.20 1.43
CA TYR A 128 -17.33 4.85 0.03
C TYR A 128 -16.18 5.68 -0.53
N PHE A 129 -16.26 7.01 -0.42
CA PHE A 129 -15.23 7.90 -0.95
C PHE A 129 -13.92 7.81 -0.17
N SER A 130 -13.95 7.59 1.15
CA SER A 130 -12.72 7.37 1.91
C SER A 130 -11.94 6.16 1.38
N LEU A 131 -12.59 5.02 1.16
CA LEU A 131 -11.93 3.85 0.58
C LEU A 131 -11.48 4.09 -0.86
N LEU A 132 -12.29 4.81 -1.66
CA LEU A 132 -11.95 5.14 -3.04
C LEU A 132 -10.69 6.01 -3.12
N PHE A 133 -10.59 7.08 -2.34
CA PHE A 133 -9.40 7.94 -2.35
C PHE A 133 -8.18 7.25 -1.75
N CYS A 134 -8.33 6.42 -0.71
CA CYS A 134 -7.24 5.57 -0.25
C CYS A 134 -6.74 4.64 -1.37
N TRP A 135 -7.64 4.09 -2.17
CA TRP A 135 -7.26 3.28 -3.32
C TRP A 135 -6.56 4.08 -4.42
N ILE A 136 -7.09 5.25 -4.78
CA ILE A 136 -6.54 6.09 -5.85
C ILE A 136 -5.14 6.58 -5.50
N VAL A 137 -4.97 7.14 -4.30
CA VAL A 137 -3.74 7.85 -3.90
C VAL A 137 -2.68 6.89 -3.39
N ARG A 138 -3.07 5.86 -2.63
CA ARG A 138 -2.14 4.99 -1.89
C ARG A 138 -2.14 3.54 -2.37
N GLY A 139 -3.03 3.18 -3.29
CA GLY A 139 -3.15 1.83 -3.84
C GLY A 139 -1.97 1.46 -4.71
N ASP A 140 -1.06 0.65 -4.16
CA ASP A 140 0.10 0.12 -4.87
C ASP A 140 0.07 -1.41 -4.83
N GLU A 141 0.22 -2.06 -6.00
CA GLU A 141 0.19 -3.52 -6.13
C GLU A 141 1.36 -4.20 -5.37
N GLU A 142 2.44 -3.46 -5.07
CA GLU A 142 3.55 -3.98 -4.25
C GLU A 142 3.09 -4.34 -2.82
N ILE A 143 2.07 -3.67 -2.28
CA ILE A 143 1.47 -3.99 -0.97
C ILE A 143 0.89 -5.41 -0.96
N LEU A 144 0.48 -5.90 -2.14
CA LEU A 144 -0.02 -7.26 -2.37
C LEU A 144 1.08 -8.25 -2.76
N GLY A 145 2.35 -7.83 -2.70
CA GLY A 145 3.50 -8.63 -3.09
C GLY A 145 3.59 -8.87 -4.61
N GLU A 146 2.93 -8.05 -5.43
CA GLU A 146 3.12 -8.06 -6.88
C GLU A 146 4.46 -7.38 -7.23
N SER A 147 5.07 -7.78 -8.34
CA SER A 147 6.41 -7.29 -8.72
C SER A 147 6.38 -5.81 -9.10
N ARG A 148 7.44 -5.07 -8.74
CA ARG A 148 7.61 -3.67 -9.12
C ARG A 148 7.60 -3.52 -10.66
N SER A 149 6.53 -2.94 -11.20
CA SER A 149 6.38 -2.46 -12.58
C SER A 149 6.51 -0.93 -12.61
N TRP A 150 6.76 -0.36 -13.79
CA TRP A 150 6.78 1.09 -14.01
C TRP A 150 5.41 1.76 -13.75
N ASN A 151 4.32 0.99 -13.61
CA ASN A 151 3.00 1.50 -13.23
C ASN A 151 2.30 0.55 -12.24
N ASN A 152 2.67 0.60 -10.95
CA ASN A 152 2.03 -0.20 -9.88
C ASN A 152 0.85 0.51 -9.21
N GLN A 153 0.53 1.74 -9.64
CA GLN A 153 -0.63 2.45 -9.09
C GLN A 153 -1.89 1.73 -9.54
N SER A 154 -2.46 0.98 -8.59
CA SER A 154 -3.53 0.01 -8.79
C SER A 154 -4.78 0.65 -9.45
N PHE A 155 -5.12 1.89 -9.08
CA PHE A 155 -6.22 2.62 -9.71
C PHE A 155 -5.90 3.12 -11.13
N ARG A 156 -4.65 3.49 -11.44
CA ARG A 156 -4.28 3.93 -12.81
C ARG A 156 -4.46 2.83 -13.83
N ARG A 157 -4.21 1.57 -13.45
CA ARG A 157 -4.53 0.40 -14.29
C ARG A 157 -6.02 0.30 -14.60
N CYS A 158 -6.89 0.71 -13.68
CA CYS A 158 -8.33 0.78 -13.94
C CYS A 158 -8.69 1.91 -14.92
N LEU A 159 -8.00 3.05 -14.84
CA LEU A 159 -8.15 4.14 -15.81
C LEU A 159 -7.68 3.70 -17.21
N GLU A 160 -6.59 2.94 -17.34
CA GLU A 160 -6.16 2.36 -18.62
C GLU A 160 -7.26 1.47 -19.25
N VAL A 161 -7.94 0.65 -18.42
CA VAL A 161 -9.11 -0.13 -18.87
C VAL A 161 -10.23 0.78 -19.35
N TYR A 162 -10.59 1.82 -18.58
CA TYR A 162 -11.60 2.79 -19.00
C TYR A 162 -11.23 3.50 -20.31
N GLN A 163 -10.00 4.01 -20.44
CA GLN A 163 -9.50 4.69 -21.64
C GLN A 163 -9.59 3.78 -22.87
N SER A 164 -9.32 2.50 -22.72
CA SER A 164 -9.43 1.53 -23.81
C SER A 164 -10.88 1.26 -24.27
N THR A 165 -11.88 1.65 -23.48
CA THR A 165 -13.29 1.61 -23.91
C THR A 165 -13.68 2.81 -24.77
N LYS A 166 -12.89 3.90 -24.76
CA LYS A 166 -13.17 5.09 -25.57
C LYS A 166 -13.04 4.74 -27.06
N PRO A 167 -13.90 5.26 -27.94
CA PRO A 167 -13.79 4.99 -29.37
C PRO A 167 -12.44 5.48 -29.90
N SER A 168 -11.56 4.57 -30.32
CA SER A 168 -10.44 4.95 -31.18
C SER A 168 -10.99 5.26 -32.57
N GLY A 169 -10.45 6.27 -33.25
CA GLY A 169 -10.85 6.65 -34.61
C GLY A 169 -10.80 5.49 -35.64
N SER A 170 -10.19 4.34 -35.30
CA SER A 170 -10.24 3.07 -36.01
C SER A 170 -10.97 1.99 -35.18
N LYS A 171 -12.01 1.36 -35.72
CA LYS A 171 -12.84 0.33 -35.03
C LYS A 171 -12.07 -0.94 -34.62
N GLU A 172 -10.95 -1.26 -35.29
CA GLU A 172 -10.12 -2.44 -34.97
C GLU A 172 -9.18 -2.23 -33.77
N HIS A 173 -8.82 -0.98 -33.44
CA HIS A 173 -7.93 -0.69 -32.32
C HIS A 173 -8.65 -0.70 -30.96
N GLY A 174 -9.97 -0.42 -30.93
CA GLY A 174 -10.75 -0.38 -29.69
C GLY A 174 -10.91 -1.75 -29.02
N SER A 175 -11.31 -2.80 -29.74
CA SER A 175 -11.52 -4.12 -29.14
C SER A 175 -10.22 -4.81 -28.73
N ARG A 176 -9.16 -4.67 -29.54
CA ARG A 176 -7.83 -5.22 -29.23
C ARG A 176 -7.16 -4.47 -28.07
N GLY A 177 -7.30 -3.14 -28.03
CA GLY A 177 -6.82 -2.31 -26.92
C GLY A 177 -7.50 -2.68 -25.61
N TYR A 178 -8.82 -2.85 -25.63
CA TYR A 178 -9.60 -3.29 -24.47
C TYR A 178 -9.18 -4.67 -23.94
N MET A 179 -9.02 -5.66 -24.83
CA MET A 179 -8.54 -6.98 -24.41
C MET A 179 -7.11 -6.94 -23.84
N MET A 180 -6.24 -6.09 -24.38
CA MET A 180 -4.89 -5.91 -23.84
C MET A 180 -4.91 -5.22 -22.48
N ALA A 181 -5.70 -4.16 -22.31
CA ALA A 181 -5.84 -3.50 -21.01
C ALA A 181 -6.35 -4.49 -19.94
N LEU A 182 -7.34 -5.31 -20.28
CA LEU A 182 -7.84 -6.38 -19.40
C LEU A 182 -6.81 -7.48 -19.12
N TYR A 183 -5.85 -7.71 -20.02
CA TYR A 183 -4.79 -8.67 -19.82
C TYR A 183 -3.71 -8.16 -18.85
N PHE A 184 -3.43 -6.86 -18.87
CA PHE A 184 -2.42 -6.24 -18.03
C PHE A 184 -2.94 -5.73 -16.68
N VAL A 185 -4.26 -5.53 -16.54
CA VAL A 185 -4.86 -5.19 -15.25
C VAL A 185 -4.94 -6.43 -14.35
N SER A 186 -4.40 -6.33 -13.13
CA SER A 186 -4.50 -7.41 -12.16
C SER A 186 -5.97 -7.68 -11.76
N LEU A 187 -6.33 -8.96 -11.56
CA LEU A 187 -7.72 -9.37 -11.29
C LEU A 187 -8.34 -8.68 -10.06
N HIS A 188 -7.53 -8.35 -9.06
CA HIS A 188 -7.99 -7.65 -7.86
C HIS A 188 -8.46 -6.22 -8.17
N ASN A 189 -7.88 -5.54 -9.16
CA ASN A 189 -8.33 -4.22 -9.61
C ASN A 189 -9.69 -4.29 -10.27
N VAL A 190 -9.91 -5.29 -11.13
CA VAL A 190 -11.24 -5.54 -11.71
C VAL A 190 -12.26 -5.87 -10.62
N ALA A 191 -11.85 -6.67 -9.62
CA ALA A 191 -12.70 -6.98 -8.48
C ALA A 191 -13.07 -5.71 -7.69
N LEU A 192 -12.11 -4.81 -7.45
CA LEU A 192 -12.36 -3.51 -6.85
C LEU A 192 -13.32 -2.68 -7.70
N MET A 193 -13.10 -2.56 -9.01
CA MET A 193 -14.05 -1.87 -9.90
C MET A 193 -15.48 -2.43 -9.77
N ALA A 194 -15.65 -3.75 -9.67
CA ALA A 194 -16.95 -4.37 -9.44
C ALA A 194 -17.51 -4.08 -8.03
N LEU A 195 -16.68 -4.13 -6.99
CA LEU A 195 -17.08 -3.83 -5.60
C LEU A 195 -17.54 -2.38 -5.44
N PHE A 196 -16.82 -1.43 -6.04
CA PHE A 196 -17.19 -0.01 -6.11
C PHE A 196 -18.40 0.26 -7.05
N GLY A 197 -18.91 -0.77 -7.73
CA GLY A 197 -20.07 -0.64 -8.62
C GLY A 197 -19.78 0.06 -9.93
N PHE A 198 -18.50 0.17 -10.32
CA PHE A 198 -18.13 0.66 -11.65
C PHE A 198 -18.50 -0.33 -12.74
N LEU A 199 -18.69 -1.60 -12.40
CA LEU A 199 -19.05 -2.66 -13.33
C LEU A 199 -20.46 -3.20 -13.01
N ILE A 200 -21.33 -3.25 -14.01
CA ILE A 200 -22.65 -3.92 -13.90
C ILE A 200 -22.55 -5.42 -14.14
N ARG A 201 -21.53 -5.85 -14.87
CA ARG A 201 -21.32 -7.24 -15.24
C ARG A 201 -19.84 -7.55 -15.10
N THR A 202 -19.51 -8.64 -14.41
CA THR A 202 -18.17 -9.23 -14.29
C THR A 202 -18.31 -10.60 -13.64
N LYS A 203 -17.61 -11.63 -14.16
CA LYS A 203 -17.51 -12.95 -13.54
C LYS A 203 -16.06 -13.44 -13.53
N PHE A 204 -15.62 -13.91 -12.37
CA PHE A 204 -14.34 -14.62 -12.20
C PHE A 204 -14.59 -16.12 -12.34
N ASN A 205 -13.90 -16.76 -13.26
CA ASN A 205 -14.01 -18.20 -13.47
C ASN A 205 -12.96 -18.97 -12.64
N PRO A 206 -13.26 -20.23 -12.29
CA PRO A 206 -12.24 -21.17 -11.83
C PRO A 206 -11.08 -21.23 -12.84
N GLY A 207 -9.86 -21.00 -12.37
CA GLY A 207 -8.67 -20.91 -13.23
C GLY A 207 -8.20 -19.48 -13.55
N GLY A 208 -8.91 -18.45 -13.07
CA GLY A 208 -8.43 -17.06 -13.10
C GLY A 208 -8.77 -16.28 -14.38
N SER A 209 -9.64 -16.80 -15.25
CA SER A 209 -10.15 -16.03 -16.38
C SER A 209 -11.33 -15.14 -15.98
N LEU A 210 -11.60 -14.14 -16.81
CA LEU A 210 -12.56 -13.08 -16.57
C LEU A 210 -13.58 -13.03 -17.71
N GLU A 211 -14.86 -12.88 -17.38
CA GLU A 211 -15.94 -12.76 -18.35
C GLU A 211 -16.82 -11.54 -18.09
N GLY A 212 -17.30 -10.97 -19.19
CA GLY A 212 -18.42 -10.02 -19.20
C GLY A 212 -18.15 -8.74 -18.42
N VAL A 213 -16.98 -8.12 -18.56
CA VAL A 213 -16.65 -6.82 -17.97
C VAL A 213 -17.42 -5.71 -18.69
N GLU A 214 -18.30 -5.02 -17.99
CA GLU A 214 -19.11 -3.93 -18.56
C GLU A 214 -19.31 -2.82 -17.54
N LEU A 215 -19.01 -1.58 -17.95
CA LEU A 215 -19.13 -0.39 -17.11
C LEU A 215 -20.60 -0.05 -16.83
N SER A 216 -20.89 0.34 -15.59
CA SER A 216 -22.15 1.00 -15.24
C SER A 216 -22.16 2.45 -15.71
N ASP A 217 -23.34 3.08 -15.77
CA ASP A 217 -23.43 4.52 -16.06
C ASP A 217 -22.66 5.34 -15.02
N PHE A 218 -22.83 5.00 -13.74
CA PHE A 218 -22.10 5.59 -12.62
C PHE A 218 -20.59 5.37 -12.74
N GLY A 219 -20.16 4.15 -13.04
CA GLY A 219 -18.75 3.81 -13.23
C GLY A 219 -18.11 4.57 -14.37
N ARG A 220 -18.79 4.64 -15.53
CA ARG A 220 -18.34 5.42 -16.68
C ARG A 220 -18.19 6.90 -16.30
N ALA A 221 -19.20 7.50 -15.67
CA ALA A 221 -19.20 8.91 -15.30
C ALA A 221 -18.06 9.23 -14.32
N LEU A 222 -17.88 8.40 -13.28
CA LEU A 222 -16.87 8.63 -12.26
C LEU A 222 -15.44 8.35 -12.76
N LEU A 223 -15.24 7.31 -13.58
CA LEU A 223 -13.94 7.04 -14.21
C LEU A 223 -13.58 8.13 -15.24
N ALA A 224 -14.55 8.67 -15.98
CA ALA A 224 -14.32 9.81 -16.86
C ALA A 224 -13.81 11.02 -16.08
N TYR A 225 -14.43 11.32 -14.95
CA TYR A 225 -13.98 12.39 -14.05
C TYR A 225 -12.55 12.14 -13.56
N PHE A 226 -12.26 10.97 -13.00
CA PHE A 226 -10.94 10.68 -12.44
C PHE A 226 -9.84 10.60 -13.50
N ASP A 227 -10.15 10.17 -14.73
CA ASP A 227 -9.22 10.20 -15.85
C ASP A 227 -8.71 11.62 -16.11
N THR A 228 -9.63 12.58 -16.23
CA THR A 228 -9.30 14.00 -16.43
C THR A 228 -8.67 14.63 -15.17
N ALA A 229 -9.21 14.35 -13.98
CA ALA A 229 -8.70 14.91 -12.74
C ALA A 229 -7.25 14.46 -12.46
N THR A 230 -6.93 13.19 -12.74
CA THR A 230 -5.59 12.63 -12.58
C THR A 230 -4.60 13.34 -13.50
N GLU A 231 -4.94 13.48 -14.79
CA GLU A 231 -4.08 14.17 -15.77
C GLU A 231 -3.75 15.61 -15.32
N LEU A 232 -4.78 16.38 -14.97
CA LEU A 232 -4.61 17.77 -14.55
C LEU A 232 -3.82 17.93 -13.25
N TYR A 233 -4.11 17.09 -12.25
CA TYR A 233 -3.40 17.18 -10.98
C TYR A 233 -1.92 16.83 -11.14
N MET A 234 -1.61 15.79 -11.90
CA MET A 234 -0.25 15.31 -12.10
C MET A 234 0.62 16.30 -12.89
N ASP A 235 0.05 16.97 -13.90
CA ASP A 235 0.73 18.03 -14.64
C ASP A 235 1.14 19.22 -13.73
N GLU A 236 0.43 19.45 -12.63
CA GLU A 236 0.72 20.49 -11.65
C GLU A 236 1.59 20.04 -10.47
N ASN A 237 1.80 18.72 -10.28
CA ASN A 237 2.43 18.13 -9.09
C ASN A 237 3.48 17.07 -9.44
N ASP A 238 4.38 17.39 -10.39
CA ASP A 238 5.54 16.57 -10.76
C ASP A 238 5.21 15.09 -11.06
N TYR A 239 4.04 14.83 -11.62
CA TYR A 239 3.55 13.47 -11.92
C TYR A 239 3.40 12.56 -10.69
N GLU A 240 3.03 13.12 -9.54
CA GLU A 240 2.69 12.35 -8.34
C GLU A 240 1.24 12.55 -7.89
N LEU A 241 0.61 11.47 -7.42
CA LEU A 241 -0.67 11.53 -6.72
C LEU A 241 -0.39 11.56 -5.21
N SER A 242 -0.79 12.63 -4.55
CA SER A 242 -0.65 12.80 -3.10
C SER A 242 -2.01 12.91 -2.41
N ASP A 243 -2.02 13.02 -1.08
CA ASP A 243 -3.25 13.26 -0.33
C ASP A 243 -3.96 14.57 -0.76
N GLY A 244 -3.24 15.52 -1.36
CA GLY A 244 -3.81 16.74 -1.96
C GLY A 244 -4.74 16.46 -3.14
N PHE A 245 -4.65 15.29 -3.77
CA PHE A 245 -5.59 14.86 -4.84
C PHE A 245 -7.02 14.74 -4.31
N TYR A 246 -7.19 14.37 -3.03
CA TYR A 246 -8.50 14.37 -2.38
C TYR A 246 -9.08 15.79 -2.38
N ASP A 247 -8.33 16.78 -1.90
CA ASP A 247 -8.80 18.16 -1.80
C ASP A 247 -9.05 18.78 -3.17
N PHE A 248 -8.26 18.37 -4.17
CA PHE A 248 -8.51 18.70 -5.57
C PHE A 248 -9.88 18.21 -6.02
N CYS A 249 -10.17 16.91 -5.86
CA CYS A 249 -11.42 16.31 -6.33
C CYS A 249 -12.65 16.69 -5.48
N ALA A 250 -12.45 16.90 -4.19
CA ALA A 250 -13.49 17.26 -3.22
C ALA A 250 -14.26 18.53 -3.64
N LYS A 251 -13.57 19.49 -4.28
CA LYS A 251 -14.18 20.73 -4.79
C LYS A 251 -15.30 20.48 -5.79
N ASP A 252 -15.20 19.44 -6.61
CA ASP A 252 -16.21 19.10 -7.60
C ASP A 252 -17.24 18.10 -7.08
N LEU A 253 -16.79 17.09 -6.32
CA LEU A 253 -17.63 15.96 -5.92
C LEU A 253 -18.44 16.21 -4.64
N MET A 254 -17.88 16.86 -3.62
CA MET A 254 -18.61 17.11 -2.36
C MET A 254 -19.89 17.94 -2.57
N PRO A 255 -19.95 18.97 -3.45
CA PRO A 255 -21.19 19.69 -3.73
C PRO A 255 -22.33 18.82 -4.27
N LEU A 256 -22.03 17.63 -4.82
CA LEU A 256 -23.04 16.67 -5.29
C LEU A 256 -23.65 15.86 -4.14
N PHE A 257 -22.98 15.81 -2.98
CA PHE A 257 -23.35 14.98 -1.83
C PHE A 257 -23.34 15.80 -0.53
N PRO A 258 -24.47 16.44 -0.15
CA PRO A 258 -24.54 17.28 1.04
C PRO A 258 -24.17 16.59 2.37
N ASP A 259 -24.34 15.27 2.43
CA ASP A 259 -24.01 14.44 3.60
C ASP A 259 -22.52 14.10 3.69
N TRP A 260 -21.72 14.36 2.66
CA TRP A 260 -20.27 14.15 2.72
C TRP A 260 -19.61 15.34 3.41
N GLN A 261 -19.30 15.18 4.70
CA GLN A 261 -18.75 16.26 5.54
C GLN A 261 -17.44 15.86 6.21
N ASN A 262 -17.21 14.57 6.37
CA ASN A 262 -16.06 13.99 7.05
C ASN A 262 -15.27 13.09 6.10
N ARG A 263 -14.02 12.82 6.49
CA ARG A 263 -13.11 11.88 5.84
C ARG A 263 -12.59 10.92 6.91
N LEU A 264 -12.26 9.70 6.50
CA LEU A 264 -11.55 8.76 7.36
C LEU A 264 -10.27 9.40 7.92
N LEU A 265 -10.04 9.22 9.22
CA LEU A 265 -8.81 9.61 9.88
C LEU A 265 -7.62 8.95 9.18
N ILE A 266 -6.72 9.78 8.67
CA ILE A 266 -5.39 9.37 8.26
C ILE A 266 -4.48 9.62 9.45
N LYS A 267 -4.00 8.55 10.07
CA LYS A 267 -3.08 8.64 11.19
C LYS A 267 -1.68 8.90 10.65
N GLU A 268 -1.14 10.08 10.95
CA GLU A 268 0.28 10.34 10.77
C GLU A 268 1.09 9.48 11.75
N ARG A 269 2.23 9.01 11.27
CA ARG A 269 3.13 8.22 12.10
C ARG A 269 3.82 9.12 13.13
N GLU A 270 3.88 8.64 14.36
CA GLU A 270 4.72 9.24 15.39
C GLU A 270 6.21 8.98 15.07
N VAL A 271 6.97 10.05 14.84
CA VAL A 271 8.43 9.98 14.73
C VAL A 271 9.01 9.78 16.13
N LEU A 272 9.86 8.77 16.30
CA LEU A 272 10.52 8.52 17.57
C LEU A 272 11.79 9.36 17.66
N THR A 273 11.83 10.34 18.56
CA THR A 273 13.00 11.21 18.74
C THR A 273 13.82 10.85 19.99
N GLU A 274 13.23 10.12 20.93
CA GLU A 274 13.88 9.73 22.18
C GLU A 274 14.07 8.21 22.29
N GLY A 275 15.15 7.82 22.96
CA GLY A 275 15.45 6.41 23.23
C GLY A 275 16.37 5.78 22.18
N TYR A 276 16.39 4.45 22.15
CA TYR A 276 17.26 3.69 21.25
C TYR A 276 16.69 2.31 20.93
N SER A 277 17.09 1.77 19.78
CA SER A 277 16.79 0.41 19.36
C SER A 277 18.03 -0.48 19.45
N VAL A 278 17.84 -1.75 19.80
CA VAL A 278 18.87 -2.78 19.64
C VAL A 278 18.63 -3.49 18.32
N ILE A 279 19.56 -3.32 17.39
CA ILE A 279 19.46 -3.85 16.03
C ILE A 279 20.51 -4.94 15.84
N ALA A 280 20.05 -6.16 15.54
CA ALA A 280 20.91 -7.23 15.08
C ALA A 280 21.13 -7.08 13.57
N VAL A 281 22.38 -6.90 13.17
CA VAL A 281 22.82 -6.81 11.78
C VAL A 281 23.59 -8.07 11.44
N LYS A 282 23.19 -8.76 10.38
CA LYS A 282 23.76 -10.04 9.97
C LYS A 282 24.18 -10.02 8.52
N VAL A 283 25.39 -10.50 8.26
CA VAL A 283 25.86 -10.81 6.91
C VAL A 283 26.57 -12.16 6.93
N ARG A 284 26.14 -13.06 6.05
CA ARG A 284 26.57 -14.48 6.08
C ARG A 284 26.40 -15.07 7.50
N ASP A 285 27.48 -15.59 8.10
CA ASP A 285 27.48 -16.20 9.43
C ASP A 285 27.83 -15.21 10.57
N ALA A 286 28.13 -13.95 10.23
CA ALA A 286 28.53 -12.94 11.20
C ALA A 286 27.34 -12.08 11.64
N VAL A 287 27.26 -11.81 12.94
CA VAL A 287 26.23 -10.96 13.55
C VAL A 287 26.88 -9.88 14.40
N ARG A 288 26.34 -8.67 14.32
CA ARG A 288 26.68 -7.52 15.17
C ARG A 288 25.39 -7.01 15.77
N LYS A 289 25.36 -6.78 17.09
CA LYS A 289 24.26 -6.03 17.71
C LYS A 289 24.71 -4.62 17.94
N LEU A 290 23.94 -3.67 17.45
CA LEU A 290 24.17 -2.24 17.63
C LEU A 290 23.04 -1.66 18.48
N ALA A 291 23.38 -0.86 19.47
CA ALA A 291 22.43 0.06 20.09
C ALA A 291 22.45 1.36 19.29
N VAL A 292 21.31 1.75 18.73
CA VAL A 292 21.18 2.88 17.81
C VAL A 292 20.15 3.86 18.37
N PRO A 293 20.55 5.09 18.74
CA PRO A 293 19.62 6.14 19.14
C PRO A 293 18.55 6.38 18.06
N HIS A 294 17.32 6.71 18.45
CA HIS A 294 16.27 6.96 17.47
C HIS A 294 16.50 8.25 16.67
N ASP A 295 17.18 9.23 17.24
CA ASP A 295 17.62 10.46 16.59
C ASP A 295 18.93 10.31 15.79
N ALA A 296 19.51 9.12 15.74
CA ALA A 296 20.70 8.89 14.94
C ALA A 296 20.37 8.94 13.44
N VAL A 297 21.14 9.73 12.70
CA VAL A 297 21.08 9.82 11.24
C VAL A 297 21.45 8.47 10.63
N LEU A 298 20.74 8.06 9.58
CA LEU A 298 20.93 6.74 8.96
C LEU A 298 22.31 6.59 8.31
N HIS A 299 22.94 7.68 7.88
CA HIS A 299 24.33 7.69 7.42
C HIS A 299 25.30 7.28 8.54
N ASP A 300 25.18 7.84 9.74
CA ASP A 300 26.02 7.44 10.88
C ASP A 300 25.80 5.97 11.25
N PHE A 301 24.56 5.49 11.12
CA PHE A 301 24.26 4.08 11.31
C PHE A 301 24.89 3.20 10.22
N ALA A 302 24.86 3.61 8.96
CA ALA A 302 25.53 2.91 7.86
C ALA A 302 27.04 2.78 8.09
N MET A 303 27.71 3.89 8.45
CA MET A 303 29.14 3.89 8.76
C MET A 303 29.45 2.94 9.93
N SER A 304 28.60 2.97 10.96
CA SER A 304 28.73 2.06 12.11
C SER A 304 28.54 0.59 11.75
N ILE A 305 27.72 0.26 10.75
CA ILE A 305 27.60 -1.11 10.22
C ILE A 305 28.91 -1.51 9.53
N LEU A 306 29.40 -0.71 8.59
CA LEU A 306 30.63 -1.01 7.83
C LEU A 306 31.82 -1.21 8.78
N ASP A 307 32.03 -0.29 9.71
CA ASP A 307 33.04 -0.39 10.77
C ASP A 307 32.89 -1.66 11.61
N ALA A 308 31.66 -2.06 11.96
CA ALA A 308 31.43 -3.25 12.77
C ALA A 308 31.86 -4.55 12.07
N PHE A 309 31.86 -4.56 10.74
CA PHE A 309 32.28 -5.69 9.90
C PHE A 309 33.67 -5.51 9.27
N ASN A 310 34.37 -4.40 9.54
CA ASN A 310 35.65 -4.03 8.92
C ASN A 310 35.53 -3.92 7.38
N PHE A 311 34.48 -3.27 6.91
CA PHE A 311 34.32 -2.89 5.51
C PHE A 311 34.77 -1.45 5.33
N ASP A 312 35.28 -1.14 4.14
CA ASP A 312 35.56 0.23 3.70
C ASP A 312 34.23 0.90 3.26
N ASP A 313 34.25 2.22 2.99
CA ASP A 313 33.08 3.06 2.70
C ASP A 313 33.09 3.67 1.28
N ASP A 314 33.77 3.03 0.34
CA ASP A 314 34.05 3.54 -1.00
C ASP A 314 32.93 3.33 -2.04
N HIS A 315 31.81 2.70 -1.65
CA HIS A 315 30.68 2.41 -2.52
C HIS A 315 29.34 2.93 -1.97
N LEU A 316 28.39 3.08 -2.90
CA LEU A 316 27.02 3.46 -2.59
C LEU A 316 26.27 2.36 -1.84
N TYR A 317 25.25 2.78 -1.09
CA TYR A 317 24.36 1.90 -0.36
C TYR A 317 22.92 2.41 -0.35
N GLU A 318 22.01 1.56 0.11
CA GLU A 318 20.63 1.92 0.43
C GLU A 318 20.14 1.14 1.67
N PHE A 319 19.18 1.71 2.39
CA PHE A 319 18.34 0.97 3.33
C PHE A 319 17.01 0.64 2.67
N VAL A 320 16.62 -0.63 2.65
CA VAL A 320 15.35 -1.10 2.08
C VAL A 320 14.47 -1.67 3.18
N TYR A 321 13.29 -1.10 3.37
CA TYR A 321 12.33 -1.53 4.40
C TYR A 321 10.89 -1.49 3.89
N LYS A 322 9.96 -2.05 4.67
CA LYS A 322 8.52 -1.94 4.41
C LYS A 322 7.90 -0.88 5.31
N ASN A 323 7.15 0.03 4.73
CA ASN A 323 6.33 0.98 5.48
C ASN A 323 5.12 0.32 6.15
N GLU A 324 4.32 1.09 6.89
CA GLU A 324 3.16 0.60 7.65
C GLU A 324 2.10 -0.01 6.72
N LEU A 325 1.98 0.55 5.51
CA LEU A 325 1.08 0.06 4.46
C LEU A 325 1.60 -1.22 3.79
N GLY A 326 2.88 -1.54 3.94
CA GLY A 326 3.52 -2.74 3.41
C GLY A 326 4.21 -2.54 2.06
N LYS A 327 4.32 -1.30 1.59
CA LYS A 327 5.08 -0.89 0.40
C LYS A 327 6.57 -0.85 0.74
N ASN A 328 7.44 -1.17 -0.21
CA ASN A 328 8.89 -1.03 0.02
C ASN A 328 9.28 0.44 -0.13
N GLU A 329 10.11 0.91 0.79
CA GLU A 329 10.73 2.22 0.78
C GLU A 329 12.25 2.07 0.84
N THR A 330 12.94 3.03 0.22
CA THR A 330 14.40 3.04 0.09
C THR A 330 14.95 4.36 0.59
N VAL A 331 16.00 4.31 1.40
CA VAL A 331 16.77 5.49 1.82
C VAL A 331 18.17 5.36 1.25
N MET A 332 18.52 6.28 0.37
CA MET A 332 19.67 6.20 -0.52
C MET A 332 20.94 6.78 0.12
N HIS A 333 22.10 6.42 -0.43
CA HIS A 333 23.37 7.06 -0.11
C HIS A 333 23.30 8.59 -0.33
N PRO A 334 23.94 9.42 0.51
CA PRO A 334 24.02 10.89 0.35
C PRO A 334 24.54 11.42 -1.00
N PHE A 335 25.14 10.56 -1.83
CA PHE A 335 25.72 10.91 -3.13
C PHE A 335 24.95 10.25 -4.28
N SER A 336 23.77 9.71 -4.00
CA SER A 336 22.87 9.22 -5.05
C SER A 336 22.13 10.39 -5.67
N ASP A 337 22.06 10.41 -7.00
CA ASP A 337 21.36 11.43 -7.78
C ASP A 337 19.84 11.16 -7.89
N ASP A 338 19.35 10.02 -7.41
CA ASP A 338 17.98 9.56 -7.56
C ASP A 338 17.48 8.88 -6.26
N GLY A 339 16.26 9.20 -5.84
CA GLY A 339 15.65 8.67 -4.62
C GLY A 339 14.65 9.63 -3.96
N ASP A 340 13.77 9.07 -3.12
CA ASP A 340 12.79 9.85 -2.35
C ASP A 340 13.37 10.33 -1.00
N TYR A 341 14.36 9.60 -0.46
CA TYR A 341 14.97 9.85 0.84
C TYR A 341 16.47 9.60 0.81
N TRP A 342 17.25 10.43 1.51
CA TRP A 342 18.70 10.31 1.65
C TRP A 342 19.10 10.03 3.10
N ALA A 343 20.13 9.18 3.28
CA ALA A 343 20.52 8.68 4.59
C ALA A 343 21.12 9.75 5.52
N ASP A 344 21.59 10.88 4.98
CA ASP A 344 22.08 12.03 5.75
C ASP A 344 21.00 13.04 6.14
N ASP A 345 19.76 12.87 5.65
CA ASP A 345 18.60 13.71 5.96
C ASP A 345 17.48 12.95 6.67
N MET A 346 17.73 11.70 7.06
CA MET A 346 16.74 10.85 7.72
C MET A 346 17.35 10.12 8.92
N THR A 347 16.62 10.12 10.02
CA THR A 347 16.96 9.43 11.28
C THR A 347 16.33 8.04 11.35
N LEU A 348 16.88 7.17 12.21
CA LEU A 348 16.31 5.85 12.46
C LEU A 348 14.85 5.91 12.95
N GLY A 349 14.52 6.88 13.80
CA GLY A 349 13.20 7.05 14.39
C GLY A 349 12.15 7.58 13.43
N GLU A 350 12.57 8.10 12.27
CA GLU A 350 11.72 8.39 11.13
C GLU A 350 11.47 7.14 10.26
N MET A 351 12.07 5.99 10.54
CA MET A 351 11.60 4.74 9.94
C MET A 351 10.38 4.20 10.75
N PRO A 352 9.55 3.31 10.17
CA PRO A 352 8.43 2.59 10.82
C PRO A 352 8.81 1.65 11.99
N ILE A 353 9.82 1.99 12.78
CA ILE A 353 10.49 1.04 13.67
C ILE A 353 9.57 0.46 14.74
N HIS A 354 9.59 -0.87 14.84
CA HIS A 354 8.89 -1.63 15.86
C HIS A 354 9.67 -2.92 16.15
N GLU A 355 9.46 -3.48 17.34
CA GLU A 355 10.11 -4.74 17.71
C GLU A 355 9.78 -5.86 16.71
N GLY A 356 10.81 -6.56 16.25
CA GLY A 356 10.72 -7.61 15.25
C GLY A 356 10.62 -7.12 13.80
N MET A 357 10.66 -5.80 13.55
CA MET A 357 10.83 -5.25 12.20
C MET A 357 12.14 -5.75 11.61
N THR A 358 12.10 -6.05 10.31
CA THR A 358 13.29 -6.41 9.53
C THR A 358 13.41 -5.47 8.34
N PHE A 359 14.64 -5.09 8.02
CA PHE A 359 15.00 -4.30 6.84
C PHE A 359 16.38 -4.74 6.34
N VAL A 360 16.80 -4.24 5.19
CA VAL A 360 18.08 -4.58 4.57
C VAL A 360 18.92 -3.32 4.46
N PHE A 361 20.18 -3.41 4.86
CA PHE A 361 21.21 -2.46 4.41
C PHE A 361 21.95 -3.12 3.24
N HIS A 362 21.80 -2.54 2.05
CA HIS A 362 22.36 -3.05 0.81
C HIS A 362 23.51 -2.13 0.41
N TYR A 363 24.74 -2.64 0.45
CA TYR A 363 25.97 -1.92 0.23
C TYR A 363 26.72 -2.50 -0.97
N ASP A 364 27.39 -1.65 -1.74
CA ASP A 364 28.09 -2.01 -2.97
C ASP A 364 27.22 -2.83 -3.92
N PHE A 365 26.52 -2.11 -4.80
CA PHE A 365 25.62 -2.71 -5.78
C PHE A 365 26.32 -3.60 -6.82
N GLY A 366 27.66 -3.53 -6.92
CA GLY A 366 28.44 -4.42 -7.76
C GLY A 366 28.57 -5.82 -7.15
N ASP A 367 28.93 -5.89 -5.87
CA ASP A 367 29.11 -7.15 -5.13
C ASP A 367 27.85 -7.63 -4.38
N ASP A 368 26.77 -6.82 -4.35
CA ASP A 368 25.44 -7.10 -3.77
C ASP A 368 25.53 -7.51 -2.29
N TRP A 369 26.25 -6.72 -1.47
CA TRP A 369 26.33 -7.00 -0.03
C TRP A 369 25.02 -6.64 0.67
N ARG A 370 24.29 -7.69 1.09
CA ARG A 370 23.03 -7.55 1.83
C ARG A 370 23.23 -7.88 3.31
N PHE A 371 23.09 -6.86 4.14
CA PHE A 371 23.07 -6.99 5.59
C PHE A 371 21.61 -7.07 6.06
N GLU A 372 21.23 -8.22 6.63
CA GLU A 372 19.91 -8.42 7.24
C GLU A 372 19.87 -7.71 8.59
N CYS A 373 19.02 -6.68 8.71
CA CYS A 373 18.83 -5.93 9.94
C CYS A 373 17.50 -6.33 10.62
N GLN A 374 17.54 -6.56 11.94
CA GLN A 374 16.37 -6.87 12.74
C GLN A 374 16.36 -6.03 14.03
N ILE A 375 15.25 -5.33 14.28
CA ILE A 375 15.02 -4.64 15.55
C ILE A 375 14.64 -5.68 16.60
N GLU A 376 15.57 -6.01 17.50
CA GLU A 376 15.33 -6.99 18.57
C GLU A 376 14.65 -6.37 19.78
N SER A 377 14.87 -5.09 20.04
CA SER A 377 14.28 -4.36 21.17
C SER A 377 14.16 -2.89 20.87
N LEU A 378 13.10 -2.26 21.37
CA LEU A 378 12.86 -0.82 21.22
C LEU A 378 12.66 -0.19 22.60
N ILE A 379 13.53 0.75 22.96
CA ILE A 379 13.53 1.43 24.27
C ILE A 379 13.18 2.89 24.02
N LYS A 380 12.07 3.37 24.59
CA LYS A 380 11.61 4.77 24.43
C LYS A 380 12.21 5.75 25.44
N GLU A 381 12.91 5.26 26.46
CA GLU A 381 13.52 6.11 27.48
C GLU A 381 14.86 6.68 27.03
N ALA A 382 15.05 7.99 27.17
CA ALA A 382 16.26 8.69 26.76
C ALA A 382 17.51 8.32 27.60
N GLY A 383 18.69 8.58 27.03
CA GLY A 383 19.89 8.86 27.84
C GLY A 383 20.96 7.78 27.96
N LYS A 384 20.90 6.67 27.23
CA LYS A 384 21.94 5.61 27.30
C LYS A 384 23.01 5.68 26.20
N TYR A 385 22.64 6.05 24.98
CA TYR A 385 23.54 6.10 23.82
C TYR A 385 23.36 7.45 23.11
N LYS A 386 24.47 8.03 22.64
CA LYS A 386 24.49 9.30 21.87
C LYS A 386 24.81 9.11 20.40
N GLU A 387 25.32 7.94 20.04
CA GLU A 387 25.71 7.53 18.70
C GLU A 387 25.50 6.02 18.58
N PRO A 388 25.39 5.46 17.36
CA PRO A 388 25.29 4.02 17.18
C PRO A 388 26.52 3.32 17.78
N LYS A 389 26.29 2.25 18.55
CA LYS A 389 27.37 1.55 19.25
C LYS A 389 27.23 0.04 19.17
N VAL A 390 28.29 -0.63 18.74
CA VAL A 390 28.36 -2.11 18.78
C VAL A 390 28.39 -2.58 20.23
N ILE A 391 27.40 -3.39 20.62
CA ILE A 391 27.27 -3.96 21.97
C ILE A 391 27.53 -5.47 22.01
N GLU A 392 27.47 -6.16 20.86
CA GLU A 392 27.78 -7.60 20.76
C GLU A 392 28.38 -7.92 19.39
N LYS A 393 29.39 -8.82 19.36
CA LYS A 393 29.95 -9.38 18.11
C LYS A 393 29.92 -10.91 18.18
N LYS A 394 29.34 -11.55 17.16
CA LYS A 394 29.33 -13.01 17.00
C LYS A 394 29.77 -13.40 15.59
N GLY A 395 30.56 -14.45 15.48
CA GLY A 395 31.09 -14.93 14.20
C GLY A 395 32.17 -14.00 13.62
N ARG A 396 32.98 -14.56 12.72
CA ARG A 396 34.04 -13.81 12.00
C ARG A 396 33.40 -13.02 10.86
N ALA A 397 33.67 -11.71 10.79
CA ALA A 397 33.22 -10.91 9.67
C ALA A 397 33.78 -11.48 8.35
N PRO A 398 32.98 -11.51 7.27
CA PRO A 398 33.50 -11.90 5.97
C PRO A 398 34.59 -10.93 5.52
N LYS A 399 35.53 -11.42 4.69
CA LYS A 399 36.35 -10.49 3.90
C LYS A 399 35.43 -9.78 2.91
N GLN A 400 35.57 -8.46 2.81
CA GLN A 400 34.89 -7.65 1.81
C GLN A 400 35.33 -8.08 0.41
N TYR A 401 36.60 -7.91 0.05
CA TYR A 401 37.10 -8.35 -1.26
C TYR A 401 38.08 -9.53 -1.16
N TYR A 402 37.96 -10.45 -2.12
CA TYR A 402 38.94 -11.50 -2.36
C TYR A 402 39.83 -11.08 -3.53
N TYR A 403 40.82 -10.24 -3.26
CA TYR A 403 41.90 -9.97 -4.21
C TYR A 403 42.95 -11.09 -4.21
#